data_AF-A0A2U3KK69-F1
#
_entry.id   AF-A0A2U3KK69-F1
#
_cell.length_a   1.000
_cell.length_b   1.000
_cell.length_c   1.000
_cell.angle_alpha   90.00
_cell.angle_beta   90.00
_cell.angle_gamma   90.00
#
_symmetry.space_group_name_H-M   'P 1'
#
loop_
_entity.id
_entity.type
_entity.pdbx_description
1 polymer ?
#
loop_
_entity_poly.entity_id
_entity_poly.type
_entity_poly.pdbx_seq_one_letter_code
_entity_poly.pdbx_strand_id
1 'polypeptide(L)' 'MAEEQIRPPRIFSPLSKAIKEVVAIPVIVTGGITQENEGEAILRDSKADLVGVGRAIYKDSDWSKNAMEKERE' A
#
# COMPACT_ATOMS: atom_id res chain seq x y z
N MET A 1 -10.25 -8.88 -29.60
CA MET A 1 -9.05 -8.87 -28.73
C MET A 1 -9.18 -7.61 -27.89
N ALA A 2 -9.54 -7.73 -26.62
CA ALA A 2 -9.65 -6.54 -25.75
C ALA A 2 -8.24 -6.06 -25.44
N GLU A 3 -7.93 -4.79 -25.77
CA GLU A 3 -6.71 -4.15 -25.32
C GLU A 3 -6.66 -4.20 -23.79
N GLU A 4 -5.61 -4.82 -23.26
CA GLU A 4 -5.31 -4.80 -21.84
C GLU A 4 -4.93 -3.37 -21.48
N GLN A 5 -5.93 -2.56 -21.15
CA GLN A 5 -5.75 -1.24 -20.58
C GLN A 5 -4.88 -1.42 -19.32
N ILE A 6 -3.62 -0.99 -19.39
CA ILE A 6 -2.72 -0.95 -18.24
C ILE A 6 -3.32 0.04 -17.24
N ARG A 7 -4.14 -0.48 -16.33
CA ARG A 7 -4.78 0.32 -15.29
C ARG A 7 -3.70 0.70 -14.27
N PRO A 8 -3.63 1.98 -13.85
CA PRO A 8 -2.71 2.36 -12.79
C PRO A 8 -2.97 1.50 -11.55
N PRO A 9 -1.93 1.17 -10.76
CA PRO A 9 -2.08 0.36 -9.56
C PRO A 9 -3.19 0.94 -8.69
N ARG A 10 -4.24 0.13 -8.46
CA ARG A 10 -5.43 0.58 -7.74
C ARG A 10 -5.19 0.42 -6.25
N ILE A 11 -4.61 1.46 -5.64
CA ILE A 11 -4.48 1.57 -4.19
C ILE A 11 -5.83 1.97 -3.60
N PHE A 12 -6.35 1.20 -2.65
CA PHE A 12 -7.68 1.42 -2.07
C PHE A 12 -7.70 2.43 -0.91
N SER A 13 -6.73 3.37 -0.86
CA SER A 13 -6.57 4.30 0.27
C SER A 13 -7.75 5.24 0.54
N PRO A 14 -8.55 5.68 -0.46
CA PRO A 14 -9.77 6.45 -0.17
C PRO A 14 -10.82 5.62 0.58
N LEU A 15 -10.92 4.32 0.26
CA LEU A 15 -11.87 3.42 0.89
C LEU A 15 -11.44 3.08 2.32
N SER A 16 -10.15 2.77 2.53
CA SER A 16 -9.64 2.49 3.88
C SER A 16 -9.76 3.70 4.80
N LYS A 17 -9.53 4.91 4.28
CA LYS A 17 -9.73 6.15 5.05
C LYS A 17 -11.17 6.31 5.53
N ALA A 18 -12.13 6.19 4.60
CA ALA A 18 -13.54 6.30 4.93
C ALA A 18 -14.00 5.26 5.98
N ILE A 19 -13.45 4.04 5.91
CA ILE A 19 -13.70 3.00 6.93
C ILE A 19 -13.07 3.39 8.26
N LYS A 20 -11.79 3.77 8.26
CA LYS A 20 -11.04 4.14 9.48
C LYS A 20 -11.70 5.29 10.23
N GLU A 21 -12.29 6.26 9.54
CA GLU A 21 -13.00 7.40 10.15
C GLU A 21 -14.23 6.99 10.97
N VAL A 22 -14.80 5.81 10.73
CA VAL A 22 -16.05 5.35 11.37
C VAL A 22 -15.90 4.11 12.24
N VAL A 23 -14.71 3.54 12.35
CA VAL A 23 -14.44 2.36 13.19
C VAL A 23 -13.39 2.65 14.26
N ALA A 24 -13.50 1.98 15.40
CA ALA A 24 -12.53 2.10 16.49
C ALA A 24 -11.46 0.99 16.50
N ILE A 25 -11.43 0.15 15.45
CA ILE A 25 -10.48 -0.96 15.30
C ILE A 25 -9.44 -0.64 14.21
N PRO A 26 -8.22 -1.21 14.27
CA PRO A 26 -7.21 -0.99 13.24
C PRO A 26 -7.66 -1.45 11.84
N VAL A 27 -7.30 -0.67 10.81
CA VAL A 27 -7.62 -0.93 9.40
C VAL A 27 -6.34 -1.21 8.60
N ILE A 28 -6.31 -2.33 7.88
CA ILE A 28 -5.26 -2.63 6.88
C ILE A 28 -5.76 -2.28 5.47
N VAL A 29 -4.95 -1.56 4.69
CA VAL A 29 -5.22 -1.30 3.27
C VAL A 29 -4.30 -2.12 2.37
N THR A 30 -4.82 -2.51 1.21
CA THR A 30 -4.05 -3.26 0.20
C THR A 30 -4.31 -2.67 -1.19
N GLY A 31 -3.66 -3.25 -2.20
CA GLY A 31 -3.94 -3.00 -3.61
C GLY A 31 -2.83 -2.24 -4.31
N GLY A 32 -2.15 -2.88 -5.25
CA GLY A 32 -1.24 -2.22 -6.20
C GLY A 32 0.02 -1.55 -5.66
N ILE A 33 0.28 -1.59 -4.35
CA ILE A 33 1.46 -0.95 -3.74
C ILE A 33 2.73 -1.66 -4.23
N THR A 34 3.61 -0.89 -4.85
CA THR A 34 4.86 -1.41 -5.43
C THR A 34 6.08 -0.62 -4.99
N GLN A 35 5.90 0.64 -4.58
CA GLN A 35 6.95 1.49 -4.04
C GLN A 35 6.74 1.71 -2.54
N GLU A 36 7.83 1.77 -1.79
CA GLU A 36 7.84 1.98 -0.34
C GLU A 36 7.18 3.31 0.06
N ASN A 37 7.43 4.38 -0.69
CA ASN A 37 6.91 5.71 -0.40
C ASN A 37 5.37 5.81 -0.55
N GLU A 38 4.76 4.98 -1.40
CA GLU A 38 3.30 4.88 -1.52
C GLU A 38 2.70 4.32 -0.21
N GLY A 39 3.35 3.30 0.36
CA GLY A 39 2.97 2.72 1.64
C GLY A 39 3.14 3.72 2.79
N GLU A 40 4.27 4.41 2.83
CA GLU A 40 4.56 5.39 3.88
C GLU A 40 3.58 6.57 3.85
N ALA A 41 3.27 7.11 2.66
CA ALA A 41 2.30 8.19 2.51
C ALA A 41 0.90 7.81 3.03
N ILE A 42 0.47 6.56 2.85
CA ILE A 42 -0.81 6.06 3.38
C ILE A 42 -0.83 6.11 4.91
N LEU A 43 0.26 5.70 5.55
CA LEU A 43 0.38 5.65 7.01
C LEU A 43 0.47 7.07 7.58
N ARG A 44 1.33 7.93 7.02
CA ARG A 44 1.46 9.34 7.44
C ARG A 44 0.17 10.12 7.32
N ASP A 45 -0.56 9.92 6.23
CA ASP A 45 -1.86 10.57 6.00
C ASP A 45 -2.99 9.95 6.83
N SER A 46 -2.70 8.99 7.73
CA SER A 46 -3.68 8.28 8.56
C SER A 46 -4.80 7.62 7.75
N LYS A 47 -4.52 7.17 6.52
CA LYS A 47 -5.51 6.50 5.64
C LYS A 47 -5.68 5.01 5.97
N ALA A 48 -4.77 4.43 6.74
CA ALA A 48 -4.81 3.08 7.28
C ALA A 48 -3.90 2.99 8.52
N ASP A 49 -4.00 1.90 9.28
CA ASP A 49 -3.06 1.54 10.36
C ASP A 49 -1.94 0.63 9.85
N LEU A 50 -2.23 -0.15 8.81
CA LEU A 50 -1.32 -1.12 8.22
C LEU A 50 -1.44 -1.09 6.69
N VAL A 51 -0.35 -1.46 6.03
CA VAL A 51 -0.27 -1.60 4.58
C VAL A 51 0.06 -3.05 4.24
N GLY A 52 -0.83 -3.71 3.49
CA GLY A 52 -0.61 -5.06 2.98
C GLY A 52 -0.01 -5.03 1.57
N VAL A 53 1.20 -5.58 1.44
CA VAL A 53 1.93 -5.70 0.17
C VAL A 53 1.99 -7.18 -0.22
N GLY A 54 1.56 -7.49 -1.44
CA GLY A 54 1.50 -8.88 -1.94
C GLY A 54 2.48 -9.13 -3.09
N ARG A 55 2.08 -8.76 -4.31
CA ARG A 55 2.84 -9.06 -5.54
C ARG A 55 4.26 -8.50 -5.56
N ALA A 56 4.52 -7.35 -4.91
CA ALA A 56 5.87 -6.80 -4.83
C ALA A 56 6.79 -7.69 -3.98
N ILE A 57 6.33 -8.11 -2.79
CA ILE A 57 7.05 -9.08 -1.94
C ILE A 57 7.19 -10.44 -2.64
N TYR A 58 6.19 -10.88 -3.38
CA TYR A 58 6.28 -12.13 -4.16
C TYR A 58 7.35 -12.07 -5.25
N LYS A 59 7.53 -10.91 -5.88
CA LYS A 59 8.53 -10.69 -6.93
C LYS A 59 9.94 -10.53 -6.36
N ASP A 60 10.05 -9.91 -5.19
CA ASP A 60 11.30 -9.66 -4.48
C ASP A 60 11.10 -9.90 -2.98
N SER A 61 11.65 -11.00 -2.46
CA SER A 61 11.52 -11.35 -1.04
C SER A 61 12.24 -10.38 -0.11
N ASP A 62 13.24 -9.64 -0.61
CA ASP A 62 13.98 -8.63 0.14
C ASP A 62 13.31 -7.24 0.07
N TRP A 63 12.17 -7.09 -0.63
CA TRP A 63 11.49 -5.81 -0.84
C TRP A 63 11.30 -5.02 0.46
N SER A 64 10.82 -5.67 1.53
CA SER A 64 10.60 -5.03 2.82
C SER A 64 11.90 -4.59 3.49
N LYS A 65 12.97 -5.38 3.36
CA LYS A 65 14.28 -5.04 3.89
C LYS A 65 14.85 -3.82 3.17
N ASN A 66 14.79 -3.82 1.84
CA ASN A 66 15.26 -2.72 0.99
C ASN A 66 14.48 -1.43 1.28
N ALA A 67 13.16 -1.52 1.48
CA ALA A 67 12.34 -0.39 1.89
C ALA A 67 12.78 0.21 3.24
N MET A 68 13.06 -0.64 4.23
CA MET A 68 13.52 -0.20 5.55
C MET A 68 14.93 0.43 5.54
N GLU A 69 15.81 -0.03 4.66
CA GLU A 69 17.16 0.52 4.51
C GLU A 69 17.11 1.93 3.88
N LYS A 70 16.30 2.13 2.84
CA LYS A 70 16.12 3.45 2.20
C LYS A 70 15.54 4.51 3.13
N GLU A 71 14.63 4.16 4.03
CA GLU A 71 14.06 5.11 5.01
C GLU A 71 15.08 5.58 6.07
N ARG A 72 16.25 4.93 6.17
CA ARG A 72 17.30 5.27 7.14
C ARG A 72 18.39 6.18 6.56
N GLU A 73 18.36 6.43 5.25
CA GLU A 73 19.25 7.34 4.54
C GLU A 73 18.69 8.77 4.53
#